data_AF-A0A2W4ZHY3-F1
#
_entry.id   AF-A0A2W4ZHY3-F1
#
_cell.length_a   1.000
_cell.length_b   1.000
_cell.length_c   1.000
_cell.angle_alpha   90.00
_cell.angle_beta   90.00
_cell.angle_gamma   90.00
#
_symmetry.space_group_name_H-M   'P 1'
#
loop_
_entity.id
_entity.type
_entity.pdbx_description
1 polymer ?
#
loop_
_entity_poly.entity_id
_entity_poly.type
_entity_poly.pdbx_seq_one_letter_code
_entity_poly.pdbx_strand_id
1 'polypeptide(L)'
;MSTVSRRPRIPLFFAIGIGLSLLMAVFKAVAAALSEAYLYSVPWLGGFLRSIELVEISNILVFAFLSAGIGAATLLLPRHWNPWAKAALLIVVSPFVFNASYWMQQQLWIQRVAKQANISYEEAHQITDRFLQRDTGSGGFWGFYAYSTEVSELPTNRDSLESQEVSSPGQALVKELKSYNDPRANLAAAVFSRVGWLIRLMYISIAGLTGLIYYVQGRDWAEAKRPDDDDDLPKKSPTKSPLKNSPKNSSVRPRPPT
;
A
#
# COMPACT_ATOMS: atom_id res chain seq x y z
N MET A 1 44.29 -1.47 -0.54
CA MET A 1 42.88 -1.89 -0.49
C MET A 1 42.25 -1.51 -1.82
N SER A 2 41.93 -2.48 -2.66
CA SER A 2 41.36 -2.24 -3.99
C SER A 2 39.90 -1.81 -3.85
N THR A 3 39.59 -0.59 -4.30
CA THR A 3 38.23 -0.07 -4.47
C THR A 3 37.58 -0.81 -5.64
N VAL A 4 36.96 -1.95 -5.35
CA VAL A 4 36.16 -2.67 -6.35
C VAL A 4 34.93 -1.82 -6.67
N SER A 5 35.01 -1.06 -7.76
CA SER A 5 33.86 -0.39 -8.37
C SER A 5 32.74 -1.41 -8.61
N ARG A 6 31.72 -1.39 -7.74
CA ARG A 6 30.57 -2.27 -7.88
C ARG A 6 29.70 -1.74 -9.03
N ARG A 7 29.83 -2.37 -10.20
CA ARG A 7 28.92 -2.12 -11.33
C ARG A 7 27.46 -2.19 -10.87
N PRO A 8 26.59 -1.28 -11.34
CA PRO A 8 25.17 -1.29 -10.98
C PRO A 8 24.53 -2.62 -11.39
N ARG A 9 23.72 -3.21 -10.50
CA ARG A 9 23.07 -4.51 -10.71
C ARG A 9 21.57 -4.33 -10.85
N ILE A 10 21.19 -3.58 -11.89
CA ILE A 10 19.79 -3.21 -12.17
C ILE A 10 18.87 -4.45 -12.26
N PRO A 11 19.21 -5.54 -12.96
CA PRO A 11 18.34 -6.73 -13.01
C PRO A 11 18.10 -7.36 -11.63
N LEU A 12 19.11 -7.36 -10.76
CA LEU A 12 18.99 -7.88 -9.41
C LEU A 12 18.07 -7.02 -8.53
N PHE A 13 18.07 -5.69 -8.72
CA PHE A 13 17.10 -4.80 -8.07
C PHE A 13 15.66 -5.20 -8.41
N PHE A 14 15.36 -5.39 -9.69
CA PHE A 14 14.03 -5.80 -10.13
C PHE A 14 13.66 -7.20 -9.61
N ALA A 15 14.60 -8.16 -9.67
CA ALA A 15 14.37 -9.50 -9.13
C ALA A 15 14.04 -9.49 -7.64
N ILE A 16 14.78 -8.71 -6.83
CA ILE A 16 14.51 -8.54 -5.40
C ILE A 16 13.15 -7.88 -5.18
N GLY A 17 12.87 -6.77 -5.85
CA GLY A 17 11.61 -6.05 -5.65
C GLY A 17 10.39 -6.86 -6.08
N ILE A 18 10.45 -7.57 -7.21
CA ILE A 18 9.38 -8.47 -7.65
C ILE A 18 9.25 -9.65 -6.68
N GLY A 19 10.36 -10.28 -6.27
CA GLY A 19 10.35 -11.37 -5.31
C GLY A 19 9.74 -10.99 -3.96
N LEU A 20 10.11 -9.82 -3.42
CA LEU A 20 9.50 -9.26 -2.21
C LEU A 20 8.01 -8.98 -2.41
N SER A 21 7.61 -8.44 -3.56
CA SER A 21 6.20 -8.17 -3.87
C SER A 21 5.37 -9.45 -3.88
N LEU A 22 5.86 -10.50 -4.54
CA LEU A 22 5.21 -11.81 -4.56
C LEU A 22 5.11 -12.41 -3.17
N LEU A 23 6.19 -12.38 -2.39
CA LEU A 23 6.21 -12.89 -1.02
C LEU A 23 5.16 -12.17 -0.14
N MET A 24 5.09 -10.84 -0.24
CA MET A 24 4.13 -10.04 0.51
C MET A 24 2.68 -10.26 0.05
N ALA A 25 2.44 -10.41 -1.25
CA ALA A 25 1.13 -10.74 -1.79
C ALA A 25 0.65 -12.12 -1.30
N VAL A 26 1.53 -13.12 -1.29
CA VAL A 26 1.23 -14.45 -0.73
C VAL A 26 0.94 -14.36 0.76
N PHE A 27 1.74 -13.61 1.52
CA PHE A 27 1.48 -13.39 2.95
C PHE A 27 0.07 -12.81 3.18
N LYS A 28 -0.33 -11.79 2.41
CA LYS A 28 -1.70 -11.23 2.47
C LYS A 28 -2.77 -12.25 2.11
N ALA A 29 -2.57 -13.03 1.05
CA ALA A 29 -3.53 -14.05 0.64
C ALA A 29 -3.70 -15.12 1.74
N VAL A 30 -2.60 -15.58 2.35
CA VAL A 30 -2.64 -16.53 3.46
C VAL A 30 -3.33 -15.91 4.68
N ALA A 31 -3.03 -14.67 5.04
CA ALA A 31 -3.69 -13.98 6.15
C ALA A 31 -5.20 -13.85 5.92
N ALA A 32 -5.63 -13.55 4.68
CA ALA A 32 -7.04 -13.51 4.32
C ALA A 32 -7.70 -14.88 4.45
N ALA A 33 -7.05 -15.94 3.95
CA ALA A 33 -7.57 -17.31 4.04
C ALA A 33 -7.69 -17.80 5.50
N LEU A 34 -6.68 -17.55 6.33
CA LEU A 34 -6.70 -17.89 7.75
C LEU A 34 -7.78 -17.10 8.50
N SER A 35 -7.97 -15.83 8.15
CA SER A 35 -9.01 -15.01 8.77
C SER A 35 -10.41 -15.53 8.42
N GLU A 36 -10.62 -15.93 7.16
CA GLU A 36 -11.88 -16.54 6.75
C GLU A 36 -12.15 -17.87 7.47
N ALA A 37 -11.13 -18.73 7.61
CA ALA A 37 -11.28 -20.04 8.22
C ALA A 37 -11.49 -19.99 9.74
N TYR A 38 -10.73 -19.14 10.45
CA TYR A 38 -10.63 -19.19 11.91
C TYR A 38 -11.21 -17.98 12.64
N LEU A 39 -11.14 -16.78 12.05
CA LEU A 39 -11.58 -15.55 12.72
C LEU A 39 -13.04 -15.23 12.37
N TYR A 40 -13.41 -15.36 11.10
CA TYR A 40 -14.74 -15.00 10.61
C TYR A 40 -15.80 -16.08 10.82
N SER A 41 -15.39 -17.30 11.16
CA SER A 41 -16.31 -18.40 11.50
C SER A 41 -16.91 -18.30 12.91
N VAL A 42 -16.37 -17.44 13.78
CA VAL A 42 -16.86 -17.26 15.15
C VAL A 42 -18.12 -16.38 15.16
N PRO A 43 -19.27 -16.86 15.69
CA PRO A 43 -20.49 -16.05 15.79
C PRO A 43 -20.25 -14.73 16.56
N TRP A 44 -20.89 -13.64 16.12
CA TRP A 44 -20.74 -12.26 16.63
C TRP A 44 -19.38 -11.60 16.41
N LEU A 45 -18.29 -12.29 16.71
CA LEU A 45 -16.94 -11.77 16.55
C LEU A 45 -16.54 -11.68 15.06
N GLY A 46 -16.91 -12.68 14.26
CA GLY A 46 -16.56 -12.73 12.84
C GLY A 46 -17.13 -11.56 12.04
N GLY A 47 -18.41 -11.23 12.23
CA GLY A 47 -19.05 -10.09 11.58
C GLY A 47 -18.41 -8.75 11.96
N PHE A 48 -18.01 -8.58 13.22
CA PHE A 48 -17.30 -7.39 13.69
C PHE A 48 -15.87 -7.31 13.11
N LEU A 49 -15.10 -8.40 13.14
CA LEU A 49 -13.74 -8.42 12.59
C LEU A 49 -13.73 -8.22 11.06
N ARG A 50 -14.81 -8.64 10.39
CA ARG A 50 -15.02 -8.43 8.97
C ARG A 50 -15.44 -6.99 8.66
N SER A 51 -16.27 -6.36 9.50
CA SER A 51 -16.68 -4.96 9.31
C SER A 51 -15.55 -3.96 9.50
N ILE A 52 -14.56 -4.27 10.36
CA ILE A 52 -13.35 -3.45 10.48
C ILE A 52 -12.30 -3.80 9.43
N GLU A 53 -12.57 -4.74 8.51
CA GLU A 53 -11.59 -5.27 7.55
C GLU A 53 -10.26 -5.66 8.24
N LEU A 54 -10.29 -6.47 9.31
CA LEU A 54 -9.10 -6.79 10.12
C LEU A 54 -7.88 -7.24 9.29
N VAL A 55 -8.11 -7.99 8.21
CA VAL A 55 -7.08 -8.43 7.27
C VAL A 55 -6.30 -7.23 6.69
N GLU A 56 -6.93 -6.07 6.53
CA GLU A 56 -6.29 -4.88 5.96
C GLU A 56 -5.38 -4.15 6.96
N ILE A 57 -5.45 -4.46 8.26
CA ILE A 57 -4.41 -4.03 9.23
C ILE A 57 -3.05 -4.64 8.86
N SER A 58 -3.03 -5.83 8.24
CA SER A 58 -1.80 -6.44 7.75
C SER A 58 -1.07 -5.60 6.70
N ASN A 59 -1.77 -4.66 6.02
CA ASN A 59 -1.14 -3.74 5.09
C ASN A 59 -0.04 -2.91 5.73
N ILE A 60 -0.18 -2.52 7.00
CA ILE A 60 0.83 -1.71 7.68
C ILE A 60 2.16 -2.47 7.70
N LEU A 61 2.13 -3.74 8.13
CA LEU A 61 3.31 -4.59 8.18
C LEU A 61 3.85 -4.89 6.78
N VAL A 62 2.96 -5.30 5.87
CA VAL A 62 3.32 -5.65 4.49
C VAL A 62 4.00 -4.48 3.77
N PHE A 63 3.43 -3.28 3.85
CA PHE A 63 4.00 -2.10 3.22
C PHE A 63 5.26 -1.61 3.92
N ALA A 64 5.39 -1.78 5.24
CA ALA A 64 6.65 -1.50 5.94
C ALA A 64 7.79 -2.38 5.39
N PHE A 65 7.60 -3.71 5.35
CA PHE A 65 8.63 -4.63 4.88
C PHE A 65 8.92 -4.50 3.38
N LEU A 66 7.87 -4.41 2.55
CA LEU A 66 8.01 -4.24 1.10
C LEU A 66 8.80 -2.97 0.78
N SER A 67 8.41 -1.85 1.39
CA SER A 67 8.97 -0.55 1.08
C SER A 67 10.37 -0.39 1.63
N ALA A 68 10.64 -0.87 2.85
CA ALA A 68 11.99 -0.93 3.40
C ALA A 68 12.90 -1.81 2.54
N GLY A 69 12.42 -2.98 2.11
CA GLY A 69 13.18 -3.90 1.27
C GLY A 69 13.51 -3.33 -0.10
N ILE A 70 12.53 -2.74 -0.80
CA ILE A 70 12.76 -2.06 -2.08
C ILE A 70 13.65 -0.82 -1.90
N GLY A 71 13.44 -0.04 -0.83
CA GLY A 71 14.29 1.09 -0.46
C GLY A 71 15.74 0.68 -0.26
N ALA A 72 16.00 -0.37 0.52
CA ALA A 72 17.33 -0.93 0.74
C ALA A 72 17.96 -1.48 -0.56
N ALA A 73 17.15 -2.13 -1.40
CA ALA A 73 17.59 -2.66 -2.70
C ALA A 73 18.03 -1.54 -3.66
N THR A 74 17.66 -0.28 -3.43
CA THR A 74 18.18 0.85 -4.24
C THR A 74 19.69 0.98 -4.18
N LEU A 75 20.39 0.34 -3.21
CA LEU A 75 21.85 0.19 -3.20
C LEU A 75 22.40 -0.36 -4.53
N LEU A 76 21.62 -1.18 -5.23
CA LEU A 76 21.98 -1.81 -6.51
C LEU A 76 21.79 -0.89 -7.72
N LEU A 77 21.10 0.24 -7.53
CA LEU A 77 20.80 1.21 -8.58
C LEU A 77 21.87 2.31 -8.68
N PRO A 78 22.12 2.84 -9.89
CA PRO A 78 23.02 3.98 -10.09
C PRO A 78 22.67 5.20 -9.22
N ARG A 79 23.69 5.93 -8.73
CA ARG A 79 23.50 7.10 -7.83
C ARG A 79 22.78 8.26 -8.50
N HIS A 80 23.09 8.50 -9.78
CA HIS A 80 22.52 9.59 -10.59
C HIS A 80 21.02 9.44 -10.91
N TRP A 81 20.39 8.30 -10.61
CA TRP A 81 18.95 8.15 -10.81
C TRP A 81 18.20 9.05 -9.83
N ASN A 82 17.23 9.79 -10.33
CA ASN A 82 16.39 10.62 -9.49
C ASN A 82 15.59 9.75 -8.48
N PRO A 83 15.15 10.31 -7.35
CA PRO A 83 14.41 9.57 -6.34
C PRO A 83 13.14 8.88 -6.88
N TRP A 84 12.45 9.53 -7.82
CA TRP A 84 11.23 8.99 -8.44
C TRP A 84 11.48 7.73 -9.27
N ALA A 85 12.58 7.66 -10.04
CA ALA A 85 12.94 6.45 -10.79
C ALA A 85 13.29 5.29 -9.86
N LYS A 86 13.95 5.57 -8.73
CA LYS A 86 14.22 4.55 -7.70
C LYS A 86 12.93 4.06 -7.01
N ALA A 87 11.88 4.87 -6.97
CA ALA A 87 10.60 4.53 -6.36
C ALA A 87 9.60 3.89 -7.35
N ALA A 88 9.86 3.98 -8.66
CA ALA A 88 8.93 3.52 -9.70
C ALA A 88 8.49 2.06 -9.52
N LEU A 89 9.42 1.17 -9.16
CA LEU A 89 9.08 -0.23 -8.90
C LEU A 89 8.06 -0.36 -7.76
N LEU A 90 8.30 0.33 -6.64
CA LEU A 90 7.38 0.32 -5.50
C LEU A 90 5.99 0.84 -5.91
N ILE A 91 5.93 1.95 -6.65
CA ILE A 91 4.66 2.54 -7.12
C ILE A 91 3.89 1.53 -7.99
N VAL A 92 4.58 0.85 -8.90
CA VAL A 92 3.96 -0.13 -9.80
C VAL A 92 3.48 -1.37 -9.05
N VAL A 93 4.27 -1.92 -8.12
CA VAL A 93 3.90 -3.16 -7.41
C VAL A 93 2.87 -2.96 -6.30
N SER A 94 2.79 -1.75 -5.73
CA SER A 94 1.97 -1.46 -4.55
C SER A 94 0.48 -1.77 -4.76
N PRO A 95 -0.19 -1.36 -5.85
CA PRO A 95 -1.59 -1.72 -6.08
C PRO A 95 -1.82 -3.22 -6.14
N PHE A 96 -0.90 -4.00 -6.72
CA PHE A 96 -1.05 -5.46 -6.81
C PHE A 96 -0.91 -6.12 -5.43
N VAL A 97 0.08 -5.69 -4.64
CA VAL A 97 0.26 -6.21 -3.28
C VAL A 97 -0.93 -5.82 -2.40
N PHE A 98 -1.40 -4.57 -2.47
CA PHE A 98 -2.57 -4.12 -1.74
C PHE A 98 -3.81 -4.97 -2.05
N ASN A 99 -4.06 -5.26 -3.32
CA ASN A 99 -5.26 -5.99 -3.75
C ASN A 99 -5.20 -7.51 -3.57
N ALA A 100 -4.06 -8.07 -3.14
CA ALA A 100 -3.89 -9.53 -3.02
C ALA A 100 -4.87 -10.21 -2.05
N SER A 101 -5.20 -9.57 -0.92
CA SER A 101 -6.20 -10.08 0.03
C SER A 101 -7.59 -10.16 -0.61
N TYR A 102 -8.02 -9.10 -1.30
CA TYR A 102 -9.32 -9.04 -1.96
C TYR A 102 -9.45 -10.07 -3.07
N TRP A 103 -8.38 -10.31 -3.83
CA TRP A 103 -8.37 -11.39 -4.83
C TRP A 103 -8.63 -12.75 -4.16
N MET A 104 -7.92 -13.05 -3.07
CA MET A 104 -8.12 -14.30 -2.34
C MET A 104 -9.54 -14.41 -1.76
N GLN A 105 -10.07 -13.32 -1.20
CA GLN A 105 -11.43 -13.30 -0.66
C GLN A 105 -12.49 -13.58 -1.74
N GLN A 106 -12.33 -13.03 -2.95
CA GLN A 106 -13.21 -13.31 -4.08
C GLN A 106 -13.18 -14.81 -4.41
N GLN A 107 -11.99 -15.39 -4.54
CA GLN A 107 -11.82 -16.80 -4.84
C GLN A 107 -12.48 -17.70 -3.79
N LEU A 108 -12.29 -17.38 -2.51
CA LEU A 108 -12.93 -18.09 -1.39
C LEU A 108 -14.45 -17.91 -1.36
N TRP A 109 -14.97 -16.76 -1.78
CA TRP A 109 -16.40 -16.54 -1.90
C TRP A 109 -17.01 -17.38 -3.03
N ILE A 110 -16.42 -17.37 -4.22
CA ILE A 110 -16.90 -18.18 -5.36
C ILE A 110 -16.87 -19.67 -5.00
N GLN A 111 -15.81 -20.14 -4.33
CA GLN A 111 -15.75 -21.52 -3.84
C GLN A 111 -16.84 -21.84 -2.82
N ARG A 112 -17.22 -20.90 -1.96
CA ARG A 112 -18.31 -21.08 -1.01
C ARG A 112 -19.66 -21.17 -1.70
N VAL A 113 -19.92 -20.33 -2.70
CA VAL A 113 -21.12 -20.40 -3.54
C VAL A 113 -21.20 -21.77 -4.23
N ALA A 114 -20.11 -22.22 -4.84
CA ALA A 114 -20.03 -23.52 -5.51
C ALA A 114 -20.38 -24.67 -4.55
N LYS A 115 -19.79 -24.67 -3.35
CA LYS A 115 -20.04 -25.69 -2.32
C LYS A 115 -21.48 -25.65 -1.79
N GLN A 116 -22.00 -24.46 -1.49
CA GLN A 116 -23.32 -24.29 -0.89
C GLN A 116 -24.44 -24.63 -1.87
N ALA A 117 -24.30 -24.24 -3.14
CA ALA A 117 -25.27 -24.52 -4.18
C ALA A 117 -25.07 -25.88 -4.86
N ASN A 118 -24.03 -26.64 -4.48
CA ASN A 118 -23.65 -27.91 -5.09
C ASN A 118 -23.49 -27.84 -6.63
N ILE A 119 -22.81 -26.79 -7.11
CA ILE A 119 -22.54 -26.52 -8.52
C ILE A 119 -21.03 -26.48 -8.80
N SER A 120 -20.66 -26.48 -10.08
CA SER A 120 -19.25 -26.33 -10.47
C SER A 120 -18.70 -24.94 -10.11
N TYR A 121 -17.39 -24.84 -9.91
CA TYR A 121 -16.72 -23.56 -9.68
C TYR A 121 -16.97 -22.57 -10.84
N GLU A 122 -16.95 -23.06 -12.08
CA GLU A 122 -17.20 -22.23 -13.27
C GLU A 122 -18.63 -21.67 -13.29
N GLU A 123 -19.63 -22.49 -12.95
CA GLU A 123 -21.01 -22.04 -12.84
C GLU A 123 -21.17 -21.02 -11.70
N ALA A 124 -20.55 -21.26 -10.54
CA ALA A 124 -20.53 -20.31 -9.43
C ALA A 124 -19.85 -18.99 -9.82
N HIS A 125 -18.75 -19.05 -10.58
CA HIS A 125 -18.08 -17.87 -11.10
C HIS A 125 -19.02 -17.06 -11.99
N GLN A 126 -19.73 -17.70 -12.92
CA GLN A 126 -20.68 -17.02 -13.81
C GLN A 126 -21.89 -16.42 -13.07
N ILE A 127 -22.44 -17.12 -12.08
CA ILE A 127 -23.55 -16.62 -11.26
C ILE A 127 -23.10 -15.40 -10.44
N THR A 128 -21.94 -15.49 -9.79
CA THR A 128 -21.38 -14.36 -9.02
C THR A 128 -21.00 -13.19 -9.91
N ASP A 129 -20.48 -13.42 -11.13
CA ASP A 129 -20.17 -12.34 -12.07
C ASP A 129 -21.43 -11.58 -12.52
N ARG A 130 -22.50 -12.32 -12.85
CA ARG A 130 -23.79 -11.71 -13.22
C ARG A 130 -24.40 -10.94 -12.05
N PHE A 131 -24.31 -11.48 -10.84
CA PHE A 131 -24.71 -10.81 -9.62
C PHE A 131 -23.97 -9.47 -9.45
N LEU A 132 -22.64 -9.48 -9.52
CA LEU A 132 -21.82 -8.28 -9.37
C LEU A 132 -22.08 -7.25 -10.47
N GLN A 133 -22.24 -7.70 -11.72
CA GLN A 133 -22.54 -6.85 -12.86
C GLN A 133 -23.87 -6.10 -12.68
N ARG A 134 -24.87 -6.76 -12.10
CA ARG A 134 -26.17 -6.15 -11.80
C ARG A 134 -26.08 -5.15 -10.66
N ASP A 135 -25.43 -5.52 -9.57
CA ASP A 135 -25.44 -4.73 -8.33
C ASP A 135 -24.44 -3.57 -8.35
N THR A 136 -23.31 -3.73 -9.05
CA THR A 136 -22.23 -2.72 -9.08
C THR A 136 -21.97 -2.12 -10.46
N GLY A 137 -22.58 -2.66 -11.51
CA GLY A 137 -22.27 -2.29 -12.90
C GLY A 137 -20.97 -2.89 -13.45
N SER A 138 -20.27 -3.74 -12.67
CA SER A 138 -19.07 -4.47 -13.11
C SER A 138 -19.09 -5.91 -12.62
N GLY A 139 -18.72 -6.86 -13.48
CA GLY A 139 -18.36 -8.22 -13.07
C GLY A 139 -16.93 -8.31 -12.52
N GLY A 140 -16.54 -9.53 -12.18
CA GLY A 140 -15.17 -9.92 -11.85
C GLY A 140 -14.61 -9.28 -10.59
N PHE A 141 -13.30 -9.15 -10.56
CA PHE A 141 -12.57 -8.58 -9.42
C PHE A 141 -13.03 -7.17 -9.06
N TRP A 142 -13.26 -6.31 -10.05
CA TRP A 142 -13.66 -4.92 -9.79
C TRP A 142 -15.07 -4.82 -9.23
N GLY A 143 -16.00 -5.64 -9.74
CA GLY A 143 -17.33 -5.77 -9.16
C GLY A 143 -17.28 -6.24 -7.72
N PHE A 144 -16.50 -7.30 -7.46
CA PHE A 144 -16.30 -7.84 -6.12
C PHE A 144 -15.72 -6.77 -5.18
N TYR A 145 -14.67 -6.08 -5.61
CA TYR A 145 -13.99 -5.05 -4.83
C TYR A 145 -14.95 -3.92 -4.46
N ALA A 146 -15.78 -3.44 -5.39
CA ALA A 146 -16.79 -2.43 -5.13
C ALA A 146 -17.86 -2.95 -4.15
N TYR A 147 -18.43 -4.12 -4.45
CA TYR A 147 -19.51 -4.72 -3.67
C TYR A 147 -19.10 -5.01 -2.21
N SER A 148 -17.85 -5.43 -1.99
CA SER A 148 -17.35 -5.73 -0.64
C SER A 148 -17.28 -4.51 0.29
N THR A 149 -17.47 -3.29 -0.23
CA THR A 149 -17.58 -2.07 0.60
C THR A 149 -19.00 -1.85 1.13
N GLU A 150 -19.99 -2.51 0.54
CA GLU A 150 -21.41 -2.28 0.84
C GLU A 150 -21.99 -3.31 1.79
N VAL A 151 -21.32 -4.47 1.91
CA VAL A 151 -21.83 -5.60 2.69
C VAL A 151 -20.75 -6.20 3.59
N SER A 152 -21.14 -6.50 4.84
CA SER A 152 -20.28 -7.22 5.78
C SER A 152 -20.22 -8.71 5.47
N GLU A 153 -21.28 -9.28 4.91
CA GLU A 153 -21.38 -10.70 4.57
C GLU A 153 -21.81 -10.86 3.12
N LEU A 154 -21.11 -11.75 2.40
CA LEU A 154 -21.38 -11.99 1.00
C LEU A 154 -22.46 -13.08 0.86
N PRO A 155 -23.46 -12.89 -0.01
CA PRO A 155 -24.48 -13.91 -0.24
C PRO A 155 -23.85 -15.18 -0.81
N THR A 156 -24.20 -16.33 -0.23
CA THR A 156 -23.73 -17.66 -0.68
C THR A 156 -24.86 -18.53 -1.24
N ASN A 157 -26.12 -18.19 -0.95
CA ASN A 157 -27.29 -18.88 -1.47
C ASN A 157 -27.55 -18.45 -2.92
N ARG A 158 -27.78 -19.43 -3.80
CA ARG A 158 -28.12 -19.22 -5.21
C ARG A 158 -29.35 -18.34 -5.39
N ASP A 159 -30.41 -18.58 -4.64
CA ASP A 159 -31.66 -17.83 -4.73
C ASP A 159 -31.42 -16.35 -4.43
N SER A 160 -30.59 -16.04 -3.43
CA SER A 160 -30.22 -14.66 -3.12
C SER A 160 -29.43 -14.04 -4.27
N LEU A 161 -28.45 -14.73 -4.83
CA LEU A 161 -27.63 -14.22 -5.95
C LEU A 161 -28.47 -13.95 -7.21
N GLU A 162 -29.47 -14.78 -7.46
CA GLU A 162 -30.37 -14.64 -8.62
C GLU A 162 -31.52 -13.66 -8.35
N SER A 163 -31.87 -13.39 -7.09
CA SER A 163 -32.93 -12.45 -6.72
C SER A 163 -32.55 -10.98 -6.98
N GLN A 164 -33.56 -10.14 -7.27
CA GLN A 164 -33.41 -8.68 -7.34
C GLN A 164 -33.51 -7.99 -5.96
N GLU A 165 -33.81 -8.74 -4.90
CA GLU A 165 -34.15 -8.20 -3.57
C GLU A 165 -33.04 -8.39 -2.53
N VAL A 166 -31.77 -8.49 -2.94
CA VAL A 166 -30.67 -8.54 -1.96
C VAL A 166 -30.43 -7.14 -1.37
N SER A 167 -31.33 -6.71 -0.49
CA SER A 167 -31.13 -5.52 0.32
C SER A 167 -30.22 -5.89 1.49
N SER A 168 -28.96 -5.45 1.44
CA SER A 168 -28.09 -5.55 2.61
C SER A 168 -28.69 -4.73 3.77
N PRO A 169 -28.44 -5.08 5.05
CA PRO A 169 -28.91 -4.28 6.18
C PRO A 169 -28.51 -2.80 6.09
N GLY A 170 -27.35 -2.51 5.50
CA GLY A 170 -26.89 -1.14 5.23
C GLY A 170 -27.73 -0.43 4.17
N GLN A 171 -28.07 -1.11 3.06
CA GLN A 171 -28.96 -0.57 2.04
C GLN A 171 -30.39 -0.38 2.56
N ALA A 172 -30.89 -1.30 3.39
CA ALA A 172 -32.18 -1.16 4.05
C ALA A 172 -32.22 0.08 4.96
N LEU A 173 -31.17 0.30 5.77
CA LEU A 173 -31.05 1.49 6.62
C LEU A 173 -30.97 2.78 5.78
N VAL A 174 -30.20 2.77 4.68
CA VAL A 174 -30.11 3.93 3.76
C VAL A 174 -31.46 4.24 3.12
N LYS A 175 -32.21 3.21 2.71
CA LYS A 175 -33.55 3.34 2.12
C LYS A 175 -34.55 3.87 3.15
N GLU A 176 -34.49 3.35 4.37
CA GLU A 176 -35.30 3.78 5.51
C GLU A 176 -35.00 5.25 5.85
N LEU A 177 -33.73 5.64 5.99
CA LEU A 177 -33.34 7.03 6.25
C LEU A 177 -33.81 8.00 5.16
N LYS A 178 -33.75 7.59 3.89
CA LYS A 178 -34.25 8.41 2.76
C LYS A 178 -35.78 8.55 2.78
N SER A 179 -36.51 7.62 3.38
CA SER A 179 -37.98 7.66 3.42
C SER A 179 -38.52 8.82 4.29
N TYR A 180 -37.74 9.26 5.30
CA TYR A 180 -38.13 10.35 6.21
C TYR A 180 -38.17 11.74 5.55
N ASN A 181 -37.63 11.90 4.33
CA ASN A 181 -37.58 13.17 3.59
C ASN A 181 -37.07 14.38 4.41
N ASP A 182 -36.16 14.12 5.36
CA ASP A 182 -35.50 15.11 6.21
C ASP A 182 -34.08 15.38 5.67
N PRO A 183 -33.65 16.64 5.49
CA PRO A 183 -32.27 16.99 5.12
C PRO A 183 -31.19 16.29 5.97
N ARG A 184 -31.42 16.11 7.28
CA ARG A 184 -30.48 15.42 8.20
C ARG A 184 -30.45 13.92 7.96
N ALA A 185 -31.61 13.31 7.72
CA ALA A 185 -31.71 11.88 7.40
C ALA A 185 -31.07 11.56 6.04
N ASN A 186 -31.24 12.46 5.06
CA ASN A 186 -30.56 12.37 3.76
C ASN A 186 -29.03 12.51 3.88
N LEU A 187 -28.55 13.40 4.75
CA LEU A 187 -27.12 13.51 5.03
C LEU A 187 -26.57 12.23 5.69
N ALA A 188 -27.28 11.68 6.67
CA ALA A 188 -26.91 10.41 7.31
C ALA A 188 -26.88 9.26 6.28
N ALA A 189 -27.90 9.15 5.44
CA ALA A 189 -27.95 8.15 4.36
C ALA A 189 -26.77 8.29 3.38
N ALA A 190 -26.39 9.51 3.04
CA ALA A 190 -25.22 9.77 2.18
C ALA A 190 -23.91 9.30 2.83
N VAL A 191 -23.73 9.55 4.13
CA VAL A 191 -22.54 9.07 4.87
C VAL A 191 -22.51 7.55 4.92
N PHE A 192 -23.61 6.90 5.32
CA PHE A 192 -23.69 5.44 5.41
C PHE A 192 -23.40 4.76 4.06
N SER A 193 -23.89 5.32 2.95
CA SER A 193 -23.60 4.78 1.61
C SER A 193 -22.13 4.83 1.20
N ARG A 194 -21.31 5.63 1.90
CA ARG A 194 -19.88 5.84 1.57
C ARG A 194 -18.93 5.32 2.65
N VAL A 195 -19.45 4.78 3.76
CA VAL A 195 -18.64 4.35 4.90
C VAL A 195 -17.60 3.29 4.51
N GLY A 196 -17.98 2.29 3.71
CA GLY A 196 -17.02 1.25 3.28
C GLY A 196 -15.86 1.81 2.46
N TRP A 197 -16.16 2.75 1.55
CA TRP A 197 -15.13 3.47 0.80
C TRP A 197 -14.25 4.35 1.69
N LEU A 198 -14.83 4.99 2.71
CA LEU A 198 -14.07 5.80 3.66
C LEU A 198 -13.09 4.95 4.48
N ILE A 199 -13.53 3.80 4.97
CA ILE A 199 -12.68 2.82 5.68
C ILE A 199 -11.53 2.38 4.77
N ARG A 200 -11.82 2.05 3.52
CA ARG A 200 -10.80 1.61 2.57
C ARG A 200 -9.80 2.71 2.23
N LEU A 201 -10.25 3.94 2.02
CA LEU A 201 -9.38 5.10 1.81
C LEU A 201 -8.48 5.36 3.02
N MET A 202 -9.01 5.19 4.24
CA MET A 202 -8.21 5.26 5.46
C MET A 202 -7.10 4.20 5.45
N TYR A 203 -7.41 2.94 5.14
CA TYR A 203 -6.39 1.88 5.07
C TYR A 203 -5.36 2.12 3.98
N ILE A 204 -5.78 2.55 2.78
CA ILE A 204 -4.87 2.93 1.68
C ILE A 204 -3.94 4.07 2.14
N SER A 205 -4.47 5.08 2.83
CA SER A 205 -3.70 6.24 3.28
C SER A 205 -2.67 5.86 4.34
N ILE A 206 -3.07 5.07 5.33
CA ILE A 206 -2.16 4.59 6.39
C ILE A 206 -1.08 3.71 5.78
N ALA A 207 -1.45 2.73 4.94
CA ALA A 207 -0.49 1.85 4.28
C ALA A 207 0.47 2.62 3.36
N GLY A 208 -0.04 3.61 2.61
CA GLY A 208 0.76 4.48 1.76
C GLY A 208 1.75 5.33 2.55
N LEU A 209 1.32 5.92 3.68
CA LEU A 209 2.20 6.69 4.57
C LEU A 209 3.28 5.79 5.20
N THR A 210 2.88 4.61 5.69
CA THR A 210 3.83 3.61 6.21
C THR A 210 4.84 3.22 5.14
N GLY A 211 4.38 2.90 3.93
CA GLY A 211 5.25 2.57 2.81
C GLY A 211 6.23 3.69 2.49
N LEU A 212 5.77 4.94 2.45
CA LEU A 212 6.64 6.10 2.21
C LEU A 212 7.73 6.24 3.29
N ILE A 213 7.38 6.16 4.57
CA ILE A 213 8.32 6.28 5.69
C ILE A 213 9.40 5.19 5.60
N TYR A 214 8.99 3.94 5.45
CA TYR A 214 9.92 2.80 5.41
C TYR A 214 10.73 2.75 4.11
N TYR A 215 10.18 3.23 2.99
CA TYR A 215 10.94 3.41 1.75
C TYR A 215 12.09 4.39 1.94
N VAL A 216 11.81 5.57 2.53
CA VAL A 216 12.83 6.59 2.80
C VAL A 216 13.90 6.03 3.73
N GLN A 217 13.53 5.37 4.82
CA GLN A 217 14.48 4.73 5.73
C GLN A 217 15.36 3.68 5.02
N GLY A 218 14.77 2.80 4.20
CA GLY A 218 15.52 1.80 3.45
C GLY A 218 16.47 2.42 2.43
N ARG A 219 16.03 3.49 1.74
CA ARG A 219 16.86 4.22 0.77
C ARG A 219 18.01 4.95 1.45
N ASP A 220 17.75 5.63 2.56
CA ASP A 220 18.77 6.39 3.29
C ASP A 220 19.82 5.42 3.88
N TRP A 221 19.41 4.25 4.36
CA TRP A 221 20.32 3.15 4.71
C TRP A 221 21.18 2.70 3.51
N ALA A 222 20.57 2.56 2.33
CA ALA A 222 21.28 2.19 1.11
C ALA A 222 22.28 3.27 0.67
N GLU A 223 21.97 4.55 0.87
CA GLU A 223 22.86 5.66 0.53
C GLU A 223 24.04 5.73 1.50
N ALA A 224 23.82 5.55 2.80
CA ALA A 224 24.87 5.50 3.81
C ALA A 224 25.85 4.32 3.63
N LYS A 225 25.44 3.26 2.92
CA LYS A 225 26.29 2.08 2.68
C LYS A 225 27.11 2.14 1.39
N ARG A 226 26.91 3.17 0.56
CA ARG A 226 27.70 3.36 -0.65
C ARG A 226 29.10 3.87 -0.27
N PRO A 227 30.18 3.34 -0.85
CA PRO A 227 31.49 3.97 -0.74
C PRO A 227 31.40 5.40 -1.26
N ASP A 228 32.05 6.34 -0.59
CA ASP A 228 32.24 7.67 -1.14
C ASP A 228 33.18 7.56 -2.34
N ASP A 229 32.68 7.86 -3.54
CA ASP A 229 33.50 8.01 -4.76
C ASP A 229 34.38 9.30 -4.69
N ASP A 230 34.39 10.01 -3.56
CA ASP A 230 35.14 11.27 -3.37
C ASP A 230 36.66 11.08 -3.18
N ASP A 231 37.16 9.84 -3.09
CA ASP A 231 38.61 9.58 -3.05
C ASP A 231 39.28 9.62 -4.44
N ASP A 232 38.52 9.70 -5.54
CA ASP A 232 39.04 9.73 -6.92
C ASP A 232 39.01 11.13 -7.59
N LEU A 233 38.55 12.17 -6.90
CA LEU A 233 38.76 13.54 -7.39
C LEU A 233 40.17 13.99 -7.02
N PRO A 234 41.05 14.34 -7.99
CA PRO A 234 42.37 14.85 -7.67
C PRO A 234 42.19 16.10 -6.81
N LYS A 235 42.63 16.03 -5.54
CA LYS A 235 42.76 17.19 -4.66
C LYS A 235 43.47 18.26 -5.48
N LYS A 236 42.73 19.29 -5.92
CA LYS A 236 43.31 20.48 -6.54
C LYS A 236 44.42 20.93 -5.60
N SER A 237 45.66 20.78 -6.06
CA SER A 237 46.83 21.18 -5.31
C SER A 237 46.62 22.63 -4.88
N PRO A 238 46.91 22.99 -3.62
CA PRO A 238 46.72 24.36 -3.17
C PRO A 238 47.61 25.25 -4.04
N THR A 239 46.99 26.01 -4.94
CA THR A 239 47.65 27.08 -5.69
C THR A 239 48.27 28.00 -4.65
N LYS A 240 49.60 27.93 -4.51
CA LYS A 240 50.38 28.86 -3.69
C LYS A 240 50.06 30.27 -4.17
N SER A 241 49.23 31.00 -3.42
CA SER A 241 49.08 32.43 -3.63
C SER A 241 50.39 33.11 -3.24
N PRO A 242 50.97 33.96 -4.10
CA PRO A 242 52.19 34.68 -3.76
C PRO A 242 51.87 35.71 -2.67
N LEU A 243 52.67 35.70 -1.60
CA LEU A 243 52.61 36.68 -0.52
C LEU A 243 52.67 38.10 -1.10
N LYS A 244 51.59 38.86 -0.88
CA LYS A 244 51.52 40.29 -1.15
C LYS A 244 52.15 41.02 0.04
N ASN A 245 53.33 41.61 -0.18
CA ASN A 245 54.01 42.49 0.76
C ASN A 245 53.09 43.64 1.19
N SER A 246 52.84 43.80 2.49
CA SER A 246 52.27 45.02 3.07
C SER A 246 53.36 45.82 3.80
N PRO A 247 53.43 47.14 3.59
CA PRO A 247 54.47 47.97 4.18
C PRO A 247 54.17 48.35 5.64
N LYS A 248 55.25 48.44 6.41
CA LYS A 248 55.37 49.15 7.70
C LYS A 248 54.58 50.45 7.68
N ASN A 249 53.73 50.66 8.68
CA ASN A 249 53.37 52.01 9.10
C ASN A 249 53.46 52.14 10.62
N SER A 250 54.47 52.89 11.02
CA SER A 250 54.72 53.44 12.35
C SER A 250 53.62 54.44 12.72
N SER A 251 52.98 54.26 13.87
CA SER A 251 52.41 55.40 14.59
C SER A 251 52.60 55.23 16.09
N VAL A 252 53.55 56.02 16.58
CA VAL A 252 53.76 56.39 17.98
C VAL A 252 52.56 57.23 18.44
N ARG A 253 52.00 56.94 19.62
CA ARG A 253 51.41 57.98 20.48
C ARG A 253 51.52 57.65 21.97
N PRO A 254 51.57 58.67 22.84
CA PRO A 254 52.13 58.61 24.18
C PRO A 254 51.06 58.44 25.27
N ARG A 255 51.52 58.02 26.46
CA ARG A 255 50.73 58.04 27.71
C ARG A 255 50.49 59.47 28.20
N PRO A 256 49.32 59.75 28.80
CA PRO A 256 49.16 60.77 29.82
C PRO A 256 49.09 60.17 31.24
N PRO A 257 49.36 60.99 32.29
CA PRO A 257 49.51 60.55 33.66
C PRO A 257 48.22 60.74 34.48
N THR A 258 48.03 59.86 35.48
CA THR A 258 47.60 60.16 36.87
C THR A 258 47.85 58.92 37.70
#